data_AF-A0A941Q071-F1
#
_entry.id   AF-A0A941Q071-F1
#
_cell.length_a   1.000
_cell.length_b   1.000
_cell.length_c   1.000
_cell.angle_alpha   90.00
_cell.angle_beta   90.00
_cell.angle_gamma   90.00
#
_symmetry.space_group_name_H-M   'P 1'
#
loop_
_entity.id
_entity.type
_entity.pdbx_description
1 polymer ?
#
loop_
_entity_poly.entity_id
_entity_poly.type
_entity_poly.pdbx_seq_one_letter_code
_entity_poly.pdbx_strand_id
1 'polypeptide(L)'
;MSYQLQPGAGFIFMKVGVHAQETLTDIIARKQRELKDAGVSFWGYGGNTCHPTTKVQPFVSKLAASGQEVYLCMHEMVSKHWAEPVRAEEYSEDGVTWKKVPAPINVRGSRYALVLKSLEPTDFELSLGHTKVGIGLQEGRPGVEYIQGRVDKACLELTPGALVPPADDRVLKIGLAAALDAPYAVLLR
;
A
#
# COMPACT_ATOMS: atom_id res chain seq x y z
N MET A 1 4.47 14.70 8.80
CA MET A 1 4.38 14.23 10.22
C MET A 1 5.40 13.10 10.42
N SER A 2 5.81 12.74 11.64
CA SER A 2 6.68 11.57 11.84
C SER A 2 5.84 10.29 11.87
N TYR A 3 5.88 9.49 10.79
CA TYR A 3 5.21 8.18 10.77
C TYR A 3 5.89 7.25 11.78
N GLN A 4 5.18 6.92 12.86
CA GLN A 4 5.64 5.94 13.85
C GLN A 4 4.55 4.89 14.02
N LEU A 5 4.77 3.71 13.44
CA LEU A 5 3.90 2.57 13.66
C LEU A 5 4.08 2.07 15.09
N GLN A 6 2.99 1.99 15.85
CA GLN A 6 2.99 1.47 17.21
C GLN A 6 2.84 -0.06 17.20
N PRO A 7 3.31 -0.78 18.23
CA PRO A 7 3.02 -2.21 18.37
C PRO A 7 1.53 -2.51 18.23
N GLY A 8 1.17 -3.53 17.44
CA GLY A 8 -0.21 -3.85 17.12
C GLY A 8 -0.84 -3.01 16.00
N ALA A 9 -0.14 -2.00 15.47
CA ALA A 9 -0.60 -1.25 14.31
C ALA A 9 -0.61 -2.13 13.06
N GLY A 10 -1.70 -2.06 12.30
CA GLY A 10 -1.77 -2.62 10.96
C GLY A 10 -1.37 -1.60 9.90
N PHE A 11 -0.73 -2.08 8.83
CA PHE A 11 -0.27 -1.27 7.71
C PHE A 11 -0.26 -2.09 6.41
N ILE A 12 -0.23 -1.41 5.28
CA ILE A 12 0.00 -2.02 3.97
C ILE A 12 1.47 -1.81 3.63
N PHE A 13 2.22 -2.88 3.40
CA PHE A 13 3.58 -2.79 2.87
C PHE A 13 3.57 -2.89 1.35
N MET A 14 4.36 -2.06 0.67
CA MET A 14 4.65 -2.22 -0.76
C MET A 14 6.13 -1.96 -1.08
N LYS A 15 6.72 -2.80 -1.92
CA LYS A 15 7.94 -2.48 -2.66
C LYS A 15 7.51 -1.62 -3.85
N VAL A 16 8.07 -0.41 -3.96
CA VAL A 16 7.72 0.53 -5.01
C VAL A 16 8.89 0.72 -5.95
N GLY A 17 8.62 0.52 -7.24
CA GLY A 17 9.58 0.68 -8.30
C GLY A 17 9.54 2.08 -8.90
N VAL A 18 10.68 2.56 -9.38
CA VAL A 18 10.71 3.61 -10.41
C VAL A 18 10.02 3.02 -11.67
N HIS A 19 8.81 3.47 -11.97
CA HIS A 19 8.09 3.06 -13.17
C HIS A 19 8.42 4.03 -14.33
N ALA A 20 8.73 3.47 -15.50
CA ALA A 20 8.61 4.14 -16.80
C ALA A 20 9.18 5.57 -16.91
N GLN A 21 10.50 5.73 -16.73
CA GLN A 21 11.22 6.99 -17.01
C GLN A 21 10.82 8.20 -16.15
N GLU A 22 9.92 8.04 -15.17
CA GLU A 22 9.51 9.07 -14.21
C GLU A 22 10.28 8.83 -12.89
N THR A 23 10.90 9.86 -12.32
CA THR A 23 11.57 9.71 -11.01
C THR A 23 10.52 9.52 -9.91
N LEU A 24 10.90 8.92 -8.78
CA LEU A 24 9.96 8.82 -7.66
C LEU A 24 9.48 10.20 -7.19
N THR A 25 10.35 11.20 -7.22
CA THR A 25 10.02 12.60 -6.93
C THR A 25 8.91 13.12 -7.84
N ASP A 26 8.98 12.85 -9.15
CA ASP A 26 7.96 13.27 -10.10
C ASP A 26 6.62 12.56 -9.85
N ILE A 27 6.67 11.25 -9.55
CA ILE A 27 5.49 10.46 -9.14
C ILE A 27 4.84 11.10 -7.91
N ILE A 28 5.63 11.41 -6.87
CA ILE A 28 5.13 12.04 -5.64
C ILE A 28 4.49 13.40 -5.97
N ALA A 29 5.18 14.26 -6.71
CA ALA A 29 4.68 15.58 -7.06
C ALA A 29 3.35 15.51 -7.83
N ARG A 30 3.22 14.55 -8.77
CA ARG A 30 1.97 14.30 -9.49
C ARG A 30 0.87 13.80 -8.57
N LYS A 31 1.17 12.84 -7.69
CA LYS A 31 0.19 12.28 -6.74
C LYS A 31 -0.26 13.30 -5.70
N GLN A 32 0.60 14.23 -5.30
CA GLN A 32 0.24 15.36 -4.45
C GLN A 32 -0.66 16.38 -5.16
N ARG A 33 -0.49 16.58 -6.47
CA ARG A 33 -1.47 17.35 -7.27
C ARG A 33 -2.82 16.65 -7.35
N GLU A 34 -2.86 15.33 -7.55
CA GLU A 34 -4.11 14.55 -7.50
C GLU A 34 -4.84 14.75 -6.17
N LEU A 35 -4.12 14.67 -5.04
CA LEU A 35 -4.67 14.94 -3.70
C LEU A 35 -5.22 16.36 -3.57
N LYS A 36 -4.50 17.37 -4.07
CA LYS A 36 -4.93 18.77 -4.01
C LYS A 36 -6.21 19.01 -4.83
N ASP A 37 -6.28 18.43 -6.02
CA ASP A 37 -7.30 18.77 -7.01
C ASP A 37 -8.55 17.88 -6.91
N ALA A 38 -8.41 16.65 -6.39
CA ALA A 38 -9.51 15.69 -6.25
C ALA A 38 -9.82 15.29 -4.79
N GLY A 39 -9.02 15.73 -3.81
CA GLY A 39 -9.12 15.31 -2.40
C GLY A 39 -8.55 13.93 -2.10
N VAL A 40 -8.33 13.11 -3.14
CA VAL A 40 -7.78 11.75 -3.04
C VAL A 40 -6.83 11.47 -4.21
N SER A 41 -6.00 10.45 -4.06
CA SER A 41 -5.08 9.95 -5.07
C SER A 41 -5.16 8.44 -5.18
N PHE A 42 -5.03 7.89 -6.40
CA PHE A 42 -5.08 6.44 -6.61
C PHE A 42 -3.68 5.89 -6.83
N TRP A 43 -3.22 5.03 -5.93
CA TRP A 43 -1.96 4.30 -6.09
C TRP A 43 -2.20 2.95 -6.74
N GLY A 44 -1.92 2.87 -8.05
CA GLY A 44 -2.18 1.70 -8.87
C GLY A 44 -1.27 0.51 -8.55
N TYR A 45 -1.84 -0.69 -8.55
CA TYR A 45 -1.10 -1.95 -8.43
C TYR A 45 -1.85 -3.11 -9.14
N GLY A 46 -1.20 -4.28 -9.17
CA GLY A 46 -1.77 -5.51 -9.74
C GLY A 46 -1.54 -6.74 -8.85
N GLY A 47 -1.95 -7.92 -9.30
CA GLY A 47 -1.71 -9.19 -8.59
C GLY A 47 -2.58 -9.44 -7.35
N ASN A 48 -2.60 -10.68 -6.87
CA ASN A 48 -3.67 -11.17 -5.97
C ASN A 48 -3.40 -11.03 -4.46
N THR A 49 -2.17 -10.73 -4.04
CA THR A 49 -1.79 -10.70 -2.60
C THR A 49 -2.50 -9.62 -1.79
N CYS A 50 -2.91 -8.53 -2.43
CA CYS A 50 -3.64 -7.42 -1.83
C CYS A 50 -4.90 -7.10 -2.66
N HIS A 51 -5.72 -8.09 -3.01
CA HIS A 51 -6.96 -7.84 -3.75
C HIS A 51 -7.88 -6.85 -2.98
N PRO A 52 -8.52 -5.87 -3.64
CA PRO A 52 -9.33 -4.85 -2.97
C PRO A 52 -10.37 -5.41 -2.00
N THR A 53 -11.30 -6.23 -2.51
CA THR A 53 -12.50 -6.67 -1.76
C THR A 53 -12.26 -7.83 -0.80
N THR A 54 -11.19 -8.61 -0.99
CA THR A 54 -10.95 -9.85 -0.22
C THR A 54 -9.74 -9.78 0.71
N LYS A 55 -8.98 -8.67 0.64
CA LYS A 55 -7.79 -8.43 1.46
C LYS A 55 -7.78 -7.02 2.03
N VAL A 56 -7.58 -6.01 1.19
CA VAL A 56 -7.28 -4.65 1.67
C VAL A 56 -8.47 -4.05 2.39
N GLN A 57 -9.64 -3.99 1.75
CA GLN A 57 -10.86 -3.46 2.35
C GLN A 57 -11.21 -4.10 3.69
N PRO A 58 -11.34 -5.44 3.82
CA PRO A 58 -11.70 -6.05 5.10
C PRO A 58 -10.62 -5.87 6.18
N PHE A 59 -9.33 -5.92 5.81
CA PHE A 59 -8.23 -5.69 6.74
C PHE A 59 -8.27 -4.26 7.31
N VAL A 60 -8.34 -3.26 6.44
CA VAL A 60 -8.33 -1.86 6.84
C VAL A 60 -9.61 -1.49 7.59
N SER A 61 -10.77 -1.98 7.14
CA SER A 61 -12.07 -1.70 7.81
C SER A 61 -12.09 -2.24 9.24
N LYS A 62 -11.54 -3.44 9.48
CA LYS A 62 -11.44 -4.03 10.82
C LYS A 62 -10.61 -3.15 11.77
N LEU A 63 -9.49 -2.61 11.28
CA LEU A 63 -8.60 -1.74 12.06
C LEU A 63 -9.19 -0.34 12.26
N ALA A 64 -9.81 0.22 11.22
CA ALA A 64 -10.52 1.50 11.32
C ALA A 64 -11.66 1.43 12.34
N ALA A 65 -12.38 0.30 12.41
CA ALA A 65 -13.43 0.07 13.40
C ALA A 65 -12.90 0.01 14.85
N SER A 66 -11.61 -0.28 15.06
CA SER A 66 -10.94 -0.19 16.37
C SER A 66 -10.25 1.15 16.61
N GLY A 67 -10.51 2.15 15.76
CA GLY A 67 -9.94 3.50 15.86
C GLY A 67 -8.50 3.61 15.38
N GLN A 68 -7.96 2.58 14.71
CA GLN A 68 -6.62 2.63 14.15
C GLN A 68 -6.63 3.21 12.74
N GLU A 69 -5.75 4.18 12.49
CA GLU A 69 -5.46 4.64 11.14
C GLU A 69 -4.44 3.71 10.47
N VAL A 70 -4.74 3.30 9.23
CA VAL A 70 -3.87 2.40 8.46
C VAL A 70 -3.12 3.18 7.40
N TYR A 71 -1.82 2.94 7.35
CA TYR A 71 -0.92 3.57 6.39
C TYR A 71 -0.42 2.57 5.36
N LEU A 72 -0.19 3.05 4.14
CA LEU A 72 0.67 2.44 3.15
C LEU A 72 2.12 2.84 3.45
N CYS A 73 3.00 1.87 3.68
CA CYS A 73 4.44 2.03 3.87
C CYS A 73 5.18 1.48 2.65
N MET A 74 5.98 2.34 2.02
CA MET A 74 6.60 2.03 0.73
C MET A 74 8.12 1.96 0.85
N HIS A 75 8.65 0.79 0.52
CA HIS A 75 10.07 0.54 0.37
C HIS A 75 10.48 0.71 -1.09
N GLU A 76 11.34 1.68 -1.37
CA GLU A 76 11.81 1.94 -2.72
C GLU A 76 12.75 0.84 -3.21
N MET A 77 12.56 0.39 -4.44
CA MET A 77 13.46 -0.54 -5.10
C MET A 77 13.65 -0.20 -6.57
N VAL A 78 14.76 -0.64 -7.16
CA VAL A 78 14.95 -0.59 -8.61
C VAL A 78 14.13 -1.72 -9.24
N SER A 79 12.98 -1.39 -9.82
CA SER A 79 12.12 -2.34 -10.53
C SER A 79 12.21 -2.16 -12.05
N LYS A 80 12.10 -3.25 -12.81
CA LYS A 80 12.03 -3.24 -14.28
C LYS A 80 10.61 -3.51 -14.82
N HIS A 81 9.58 -3.41 -13.98
CA HIS A 81 8.22 -3.76 -14.40
C HIS A 81 7.59 -2.67 -15.28
N TRP A 82 7.15 -3.10 -16.46
CA TRP A 82 6.49 -2.29 -17.46
C TRP A 82 5.07 -2.81 -17.68
N ALA A 83 4.08 -1.94 -17.51
CA ALA A 83 2.71 -2.17 -17.91
C ALA A 83 2.36 -1.16 -19.00
N GLU A 84 1.49 -1.53 -19.93
CA GLU A 84 1.00 -0.58 -20.93
C GLU A 84 0.33 0.62 -20.22
N PRO A 85 0.68 1.87 -20.56
CA PRO A 85 0.29 3.05 -19.79
C PRO A 85 -1.14 3.51 -20.07
N VAL A 86 -2.09 2.57 -20.20
CA VAL A 86 -3.51 2.88 -20.40
C VAL A 86 -4.09 3.40 -19.09
N ARG A 87 -4.69 4.60 -19.13
CA ARG A 87 -5.38 5.21 -17.98
C ARG A 87 -6.69 4.46 -17.73
N ALA A 88 -6.95 4.07 -16.48
CA ALA A 88 -8.25 3.53 -16.11
C ALA A 88 -9.35 4.60 -16.26
N GLU A 89 -10.48 4.21 -16.84
CA GLU A 89 -11.61 5.13 -17.04
C GLU A 89 -12.58 5.06 -15.87
N GLU A 90 -12.72 3.89 -15.27
CA GLU A 90 -13.66 3.63 -14.19
C GLU A 90 -13.03 2.88 -13.03
N TYR A 91 -13.59 3.10 -11.85
CA TYR A 91 -13.27 2.38 -10.64
C TYR A 91 -14.52 1.79 -9.98
N SER A 92 -14.34 0.73 -9.21
CA SER A 92 -15.42 0.09 -8.48
C SER A 92 -14.95 -0.35 -7.09
N GLU A 93 -15.83 -0.21 -6.12
CA GLU A 93 -15.57 -0.61 -4.73
C GLU A 93 -15.94 -2.09 -4.51
N ASP A 94 -16.94 -2.58 -5.23
CA ASP A 94 -17.58 -3.89 -5.08
C ASP A 94 -17.42 -4.81 -6.31
N GLY A 95 -16.94 -4.28 -7.43
CA GLY A 95 -16.84 -4.97 -8.73
C GLY A 95 -18.14 -4.95 -9.54
N VAL A 96 -19.21 -4.35 -9.03
CA VAL A 96 -20.55 -4.31 -9.64
C VAL A 96 -20.89 -2.89 -10.07
N THR A 97 -20.71 -1.92 -9.18
CA THR A 97 -21.01 -0.52 -9.43
C THR A 97 -19.74 0.19 -9.88
N TRP A 98 -19.77 0.72 -11.10
CA TRP A 98 -18.62 1.41 -11.69
C TRP A 98 -18.87 2.92 -11.75
N LYS A 99 -17.86 3.68 -11.32
CA LYS A 99 -17.85 5.14 -11.28
C LYS A 99 -16.69 5.64 -12.12
N LYS A 100 -16.81 6.81 -12.74
CA LYS A 100 -15.70 7.42 -13.48
C LYS A 100 -14.55 7.75 -12.53
N VAL A 101 -13.32 7.42 -12.93
CA VAL A 101 -12.11 7.90 -12.25
C VAL A 101 -12.09 9.43 -12.35
N PRO A 102 -11.94 10.16 -11.21
CA PRO A 102 -11.86 11.62 -11.22
C PRO A 102 -10.84 12.14 -12.25
N ALA A 103 -11.20 13.19 -12.98
CA ALA A 103 -10.40 13.69 -14.09
C ALA A 103 -8.93 14.02 -13.72
N PRO A 104 -8.62 14.58 -12.53
CA PRO A 104 -7.23 14.82 -12.13
C PRO A 104 -6.41 13.53 -11.93
N ILE A 105 -7.06 12.41 -11.60
CA ILE A 105 -6.39 11.16 -11.23
C ILE A 105 -5.94 10.41 -12.50
N ASN A 106 -4.65 10.11 -12.53
CA ASN A 106 -3.98 9.41 -13.63
C ASN A 106 -3.39 8.09 -13.12
N VAL A 107 -4.25 7.11 -12.88
CA VAL A 107 -3.85 5.72 -12.60
C VAL A 107 -3.75 4.95 -13.91
N ARG A 108 -2.58 4.35 -14.18
CA ARG A 108 -2.26 3.73 -15.47
C ARG A 108 -1.79 2.28 -15.29
N GLY A 109 -2.10 1.42 -16.25
CA GLY A 109 -1.58 0.05 -16.35
C GLY A 109 -1.86 -0.83 -15.12
N SER A 110 -2.89 -0.48 -14.34
CA SER A 110 -3.17 -1.08 -13.03
C SER A 110 -4.57 -1.68 -13.02
N ARG A 111 -4.73 -2.84 -12.39
CA ARG A 111 -6.04 -3.49 -12.21
C ARG A 111 -6.75 -3.04 -10.95
N TYR A 112 -5.98 -2.59 -9.95
CA TYR A 112 -6.46 -2.15 -8.65
C TYR A 112 -5.77 -0.85 -8.27
N ALA A 113 -6.35 -0.11 -7.32
CA ALA A 113 -5.67 1.00 -6.68
C ALA A 113 -5.94 1.04 -5.18
N LEU A 114 -4.97 1.55 -4.41
CA LEU A 114 -5.22 2.05 -3.06
C LEU A 114 -5.74 3.48 -3.18
N VAL A 115 -6.69 3.83 -2.32
CA VAL A 115 -7.22 5.19 -2.24
C VAL A 115 -6.48 5.92 -1.12
N LEU A 116 -5.75 6.96 -1.49
CA LEU A 116 -4.88 7.71 -0.59
C LEU A 116 -5.51 9.07 -0.29
N LYS A 117 -5.49 9.50 0.98
CA LYS A 117 -5.79 10.89 1.40
C LYS A 117 -4.55 11.70 1.75
N SER A 118 -3.38 11.07 1.84
CA SER A 118 -2.10 11.75 1.97
C SER A 118 -1.01 11.00 1.22
N LEU A 119 0.10 11.67 0.93
CA LEU A 119 1.32 11.06 0.43
C LEU A 119 2.51 11.95 0.82
N GLU A 120 3.37 11.42 1.68
CA GLU A 120 4.47 12.18 2.26
C GLU A 120 5.79 11.38 2.19
N PRO A 121 6.91 12.03 1.86
CA PRO A 121 8.23 11.50 2.14
C PRO A 121 8.39 11.21 3.63
N THR A 122 9.07 10.12 3.95
CA THR A 122 9.41 9.74 5.31
C THR A 122 10.79 9.07 5.34
N ASP A 123 11.39 9.00 6.52
CA ASP A 123 12.64 8.29 6.72
C ASP A 123 12.55 7.51 8.03
N PHE A 124 12.03 6.29 7.96
CA PHE A 124 12.03 5.36 9.09
C PHE A 124 12.36 3.95 8.65
N GLU A 125 12.79 3.14 9.60
CA GLU A 125 13.15 1.74 9.39
C GLU A 125 12.02 0.82 9.85
N LEU A 126 11.68 -0.15 9.01
CA LEU A 126 10.70 -1.19 9.29
C LEU A 126 11.40 -2.55 9.43
N SER A 127 11.39 -3.10 10.63
CA SER A 127 11.77 -4.50 10.89
C SER A 127 10.67 -5.42 10.38
N LEU A 128 10.96 -6.25 9.37
CA LEU A 128 10.02 -7.28 8.94
C LEU A 128 9.98 -8.47 9.91
N GLY A 129 11.03 -8.67 10.72
CA GLY A 129 11.07 -9.69 11.76
C GLY A 129 10.03 -9.44 12.86
N HIS A 130 9.63 -8.18 13.08
CA HIS A 130 8.59 -7.78 14.01
C HIS A 130 7.22 -7.54 13.34
N THR A 131 6.95 -8.25 12.25
CA THR A 131 5.67 -8.16 11.54
C THR A 131 5.10 -9.54 11.27
N LYS A 132 3.79 -9.61 11.09
CA LYS A 132 3.09 -10.80 10.60
C LYS A 132 2.04 -10.42 9.56
N VAL A 133 1.67 -11.36 8.69
CA VAL A 133 0.56 -11.18 7.75
C VAL A 133 -0.75 -11.02 8.52
N GLY A 134 -1.50 -9.96 8.24
CA GLY A 134 -2.71 -9.60 8.97
C GLY A 134 -4.02 -10.14 8.38
N ILE A 135 -3.99 -10.75 7.19
CA ILE A 135 -5.22 -11.30 6.59
C ILE A 135 -4.97 -12.42 5.56
N GLY A 136 -5.88 -13.39 5.51
CA GLY A 136 -5.98 -14.40 4.44
C GLY A 136 -5.32 -15.73 4.76
N LEU A 137 -5.05 -16.54 3.72
CA LEU A 137 -4.55 -17.91 3.91
C LEU A 137 -3.19 -17.99 4.62
N GLN A 138 -2.42 -16.90 4.59
CA GLN A 138 -1.09 -16.81 5.20
C GLN A 138 -1.12 -15.95 6.47
N GLU A 139 -2.29 -15.63 7.01
CA GLU A 139 -2.44 -14.84 8.24
C GLU A 139 -1.63 -15.46 9.39
N GLY A 140 -0.96 -14.60 10.16
CA GLY A 140 -0.05 -15.00 11.25
C GLY A 140 1.37 -15.35 10.79
N ARG A 141 1.61 -15.60 9.50
CA ARG A 141 2.96 -15.88 8.99
C ARG A 141 3.90 -14.69 9.22
N PRO A 142 5.15 -14.90 9.68
CA PRO A 142 6.12 -13.81 9.86
C PRO A 142 6.35 -13.03 8.56
N GLY A 143 6.39 -11.69 8.65
CA GLY A 143 6.55 -10.84 7.48
C GLY A 143 7.90 -11.00 6.79
N VAL A 144 8.96 -11.26 7.55
CA VAL A 144 10.29 -11.58 6.99
C VAL A 144 10.29 -12.83 6.10
N GLU A 145 9.46 -13.82 6.42
CA GLU A 145 9.26 -15.03 5.62
C GLU A 145 8.30 -14.82 4.45
N TYR A 146 7.28 -13.97 4.64
CA TYR A 146 6.26 -13.74 3.63
C TYR A 146 6.72 -12.81 2.51
N ILE A 147 7.39 -11.71 2.87
CA ILE A 147 7.87 -10.69 1.92
C ILE A 147 9.16 -11.18 1.24
N GLN A 148 9.12 -12.28 0.50
CA GLN A 148 10.29 -12.82 -0.17
C GLN A 148 10.11 -12.89 -1.69
N GLY A 149 11.22 -12.82 -2.42
CA GLY A 149 11.25 -12.86 -3.87
C GLY A 149 10.28 -11.85 -4.50
N ARG A 150 9.29 -12.38 -5.22
CA ARG A 150 8.29 -11.62 -5.99
C ARG A 150 7.13 -11.05 -5.16
N VAL A 151 7.03 -11.40 -3.87
CA VAL A 151 6.03 -10.78 -3.01
C VAL A 151 6.45 -9.34 -2.74
N ASP A 152 5.75 -8.42 -3.37
CA ASP A 152 6.00 -6.99 -3.33
C ASP A 152 5.03 -6.24 -2.42
N LYS A 153 3.96 -6.89 -1.95
CA LYS A 153 2.95 -6.22 -1.12
C LYS A 153 2.19 -7.18 -0.21
N ALA A 154 1.80 -6.65 0.95
CA ALA A 154 1.05 -7.38 1.96
C ALA A 154 0.29 -6.43 2.89
N CYS A 155 -0.79 -6.94 3.49
CA CYS A 155 -1.37 -6.37 4.69
C CYS A 155 -0.63 -6.98 5.90
N LEU A 156 0.06 -6.15 6.69
CA LEU A 156 0.90 -6.58 7.81
C LEU A 156 0.43 -5.95 9.12
N GLU A 157 0.70 -6.64 10.23
CA GLU A 157 0.56 -6.11 11.59
C GLU A 157 1.93 -6.10 12.26
N LEU A 158 2.26 -5.03 12.98
CA LEU A 158 3.39 -5.03 13.89
C LEU A 158 3.10 -5.94 15.08
N THR A 159 3.99 -6.90 15.32
CA THR A 159 3.91 -7.74 16.51
C THR A 159 4.42 -6.98 17.73
N PRO A 160 3.79 -7.12 18.91
CA PRO A 160 4.38 -6.69 20.17
C PRO A 160 5.77 -7.34 20.31
N GLY A 161 6.76 -6.56 20.75
CA GLY A 161 8.15 -6.99 20.82
C GLY A 161 8.27 -8.40 21.39
N ALA A 162 8.67 -9.34 20.53
CA ALA A 162 8.89 -10.71 20.95
C ALA A 162 10.03 -10.69 21.98
N LEU A 163 9.86 -11.39 23.11
CA LEU A 163 10.91 -11.57 24.12
C LEU A 163 12.18 -12.21 23.53
N VAL A 164 12.04 -12.86 22.37
CA VAL A 164 13.11 -13.43 21.58
C VAL A 164 13.23 -12.63 20.28
N PRO A 165 14.38 -11.99 20.02
CA PRO A 165 14.63 -11.35 18.73
C PRO A 165 14.46 -12.36 17.59
N PRO A 166 13.85 -11.97 16.45
CA PRO A 166 13.69 -12.86 15.31
C PRO A 166 15.06 -13.31 14.80
N ALA A 167 15.16 -14.57 14.37
CA ALA A 167 16.41 -15.14 13.86
C ALA A 167 16.90 -14.46 12.56
N ASP A 168 15.95 -13.93 11.77
CA ASP A 168 16.20 -13.05 10.63
C ASP A 168 15.41 -11.76 10.85
N ASP A 169 16.12 -10.67 11.14
CA ASP A 169 15.54 -9.34 11.23
C ASP A 169 15.90 -8.50 10.01
N ARG A 170 15.20 -8.74 8.89
CA ARG A 170 15.38 -7.90 7.72
C ARG A 170 14.71 -6.55 7.91
N VAL A 171 15.53 -5.54 8.17
CA VAL A 171 15.13 -4.15 8.28
C VAL A 171 15.11 -3.49 6.90
N LEU A 172 14.03 -2.78 6.58
CA LEU A 172 13.84 -2.05 5.33
C LEU A 172 13.64 -0.55 5.59
N LYS A 173 14.29 0.30 4.80
CA LYS A 173 14.01 1.74 4.80
C LYS A 173 12.66 2.01 4.12
N ILE A 174 11.80 2.76 4.80
CA ILE A 174 10.54 3.28 4.26
C ILE A 174 10.77 4.74 3.88
N GLY A 175 10.72 5.02 2.58
CA GLY A 175 10.95 6.35 2.00
C GLY A 175 9.66 7.15 1.78
N LEU A 176 8.52 6.46 1.71
CA LEU A 176 7.21 7.07 1.52
C LEU A 176 6.16 6.41 2.40
N ALA A 177 5.24 7.24 2.87
CA ALA A 177 4.03 6.78 3.54
C ALA A 177 2.80 7.57 3.10
N ALA A 178 1.65 6.91 3.16
CA ALA A 178 0.36 7.48 2.76
C ALA A 178 -0.75 6.96 3.66
N ALA A 179 -1.59 7.84 4.17
CA ALA A 179 -2.82 7.45 4.86
C ALA A 179 -3.86 7.00 3.83
N LEU A 180 -4.57 5.92 4.14
CA LEU A 180 -5.65 5.43 3.29
C LEU A 180 -6.95 6.20 3.55
N ASP A 181 -7.73 6.39 2.49
CA ASP A 181 -9.10 6.91 2.57
C ASP A 181 -10.10 5.83 2.18
N ALA A 182 -11.35 5.90 2.67
CA ALA A 182 -12.38 4.97 2.26
C ALA A 182 -12.63 5.07 0.74
N PRO A 183 -12.83 3.94 0.03
CA PRO A 183 -12.99 2.55 0.48
C PRO A 183 -11.65 1.78 0.61
N TYR A 184 -10.53 2.46 0.82
CA TYR A 184 -9.16 1.93 1.03
C TYR A 184 -8.51 1.31 -0.20
N ALA A 185 -9.26 0.54 -0.97
CA ALA A 185 -8.83 0.00 -2.25
C ALA A 185 -10.02 -0.16 -3.21
N VAL A 186 -9.75 -0.06 -4.51
CA VAL A 186 -10.76 -0.15 -5.57
C VAL A 186 -10.26 -1.03 -6.71
N LEU A 187 -11.20 -1.62 -7.45
CA LEU A 187 -10.96 -2.21 -8.76
C LEU A 187 -10.92 -1.11 -9.83
N LEU A 188 -10.16 -1.34 -10.90
CA LEU A 188 -10.00 -0.43 -12.03
C LEU A 188 -10.31 -1.17 -13.33
N ARG A 189 -10.85 -0.42 -14.30
CA ARG A 189 -10.98 -0.87 -15.69
C ARG A 189 -10.80 0.29 -16.67
#